data_AF-A0A4D6M1K0-F1
#
_entry.id   AF-A0A4D6M1K0-F1
#
_cell.length_a   1.000
_cell.length_b   1.000
_cell.length_c   1.000
_cell.angle_alpha   90.00
_cell.angle_beta   90.00
_cell.angle_gamma   90.00
#
_symmetry.space_group_name_H-M   'P 1'
#
loop_
_entity.id
_entity.type
_entity.pdbx_description
1 polymer ?
#
loop_
_entity_poly.entity_id
_entity_poly.type
_entity_poly.pdbx_seq_one_letter_code
_entity_poly.pdbx_strand_id
1 'polypeptide(L)'
;MDGDLKTPLVVGEIEEVEATPENVSPRTSDRAKHVRTKVPEVEIHLYRQGKGPIAVFKSALGGWEQDQIEVRDILEMHGLKSIFAFNPHAGGRGVPVRFHPRNGRSMLTYRDGAVVHLDGEPKDSLIKPVTRILVGVALIIFMITLVSRDTPDWLKKLNFSGVNFPPWILACVVIVFTRMRKRTKDFLKKRGW
;
A
#
# COMPACT_ATOMS: atom_id res chain seq x y z
N MET A 1 70.14 -13.38 34.19
CA MET A 1 69.47 -14.23 35.18
C MET A 1 68.88 -13.30 36.21
N ASP A 2 67.56 -13.37 36.33
CA ASP A 2 66.69 -12.94 37.44
C ASP A 2 66.75 -11.43 37.79
N GLY A 3 65.75 -10.58 37.54
CA GLY A 3 64.30 -10.76 37.61
C GLY A 3 63.81 -10.22 38.95
N ASP A 4 63.28 -8.99 38.99
CA ASP A 4 62.14 -8.68 39.87
C ASP A 4 61.41 -7.39 39.48
N LEU A 5 60.08 -7.48 39.48
CA LEU A 5 59.11 -6.40 39.30
C LEU A 5 58.85 -5.73 40.65
N LYS A 6 58.77 -4.39 40.69
CA LYS A 6 57.73 -3.65 41.45
C LYS A 6 57.87 -2.13 41.31
N THR A 7 56.85 -1.54 40.69
CA THR A 7 56.30 -0.20 41.02
C THR A 7 55.02 -0.43 41.86
N PRO A 8 54.30 0.56 42.46
CA PRO A 8 54.28 2.01 42.17
C PRO A 8 54.07 2.96 43.40
N LEU A 9 53.80 4.24 43.10
CA LEU A 9 53.15 5.30 43.94
C LEU A 9 54.11 5.94 44.97
N VAL A 10 54.29 7.26 45.06
CA VAL A 10 53.30 8.32 45.32
C VAL A 10 53.84 9.69 44.85
N VAL A 11 52.93 10.50 44.29
CA VAL A 11 53.12 11.85 43.72
C VAL A 11 53.24 12.90 44.84
N GLY A 12 54.10 13.90 44.63
CA GLY A 12 54.48 14.94 45.58
C GLY A 12 53.44 16.00 45.90
N GLU A 13 53.54 16.47 47.15
CA GLU A 13 53.78 17.85 47.63
C GLU A 13 52.93 19.06 47.17
N ILE A 14 52.66 19.92 48.17
CA ILE A 14 52.38 21.38 48.20
C ILE A 14 51.07 21.88 47.54
N GLU A 15 50.36 22.90 48.03
CA GLU A 15 50.45 23.82 49.17
C GLU A 15 49.12 24.62 49.18
N GLU A 16 48.77 25.11 50.37
CA GLU A 16 47.59 25.87 50.72
C GLU A 16 47.77 27.36 50.35
N VAL A 17 46.90 27.97 49.55
CA VAL A 17 46.62 29.42 49.68
C VAL A 17 45.18 29.75 49.27
N GLU A 18 44.43 30.21 50.26
CA GLU A 18 43.12 30.81 50.19
C GLU A 18 43.20 32.24 49.61
N ALA A 19 42.39 32.55 48.60
CA ALA A 19 42.08 33.94 48.23
C ALA A 19 40.67 34.01 47.60
N THR A 20 39.78 34.72 48.29
CA THR A 20 38.43 35.11 47.85
C THR A 20 38.47 36.62 47.52
N PRO A 21 37.47 37.23 46.86
CA PRO A 21 36.81 36.98 45.57
C PRO A 21 37.07 38.15 44.58
N GLU A 22 36.76 38.02 43.28
CA GLU A 22 36.15 39.12 42.50
C GLU A 22 35.73 38.67 41.08
N ASN A 23 34.42 38.81 40.82
CA ASN A 23 33.76 39.12 39.55
C ASN A 23 34.32 38.55 38.23
N VAL A 24 33.77 37.40 37.81
CA VAL A 24 33.46 37.17 36.38
C VAL A 24 32.11 36.46 36.32
N SER A 25 31.10 37.15 35.79
CA SER A 25 29.84 36.51 35.38
C SER A 25 30.11 35.66 34.14
N PRO A 26 29.86 34.35 34.15
CA PRO A 26 29.70 33.60 32.91
C PRO A 26 28.20 33.51 32.66
N ARG A 27 27.75 34.22 31.62
CA ARG A 27 26.52 33.87 30.89
C ARG A 27 26.74 32.48 30.28
N THR A 28 26.54 31.44 31.06
CA THR A 28 26.46 30.08 30.52
C THR A 28 24.99 29.73 30.43
N SER A 29 24.53 29.66 29.18
CA SER A 29 23.25 29.14 28.79
C SER A 29 23.12 27.68 29.24
N ASP A 30 22.69 27.46 30.47
CA ASP A 30 22.21 26.15 30.93
C ASP A 30 20.79 25.94 30.42
N ARG A 31 20.66 25.93 29.08
CA ARG A 31 19.55 25.25 28.44
C ARG A 31 19.89 23.77 28.53
N ALA A 32 19.68 23.19 29.71
CA ALA A 32 19.69 21.76 29.90
C ALA A 32 18.75 21.15 28.86
N LYS A 33 19.31 20.64 27.76
CA LYS A 33 18.60 19.83 26.79
C LYS A 33 18.25 18.56 27.53
N HIS A 34 17.09 18.56 28.19
CA HIS A 34 16.41 17.33 28.52
C HIS A 34 16.10 16.64 27.19
N VAL A 35 17.00 15.75 26.78
CA VAL A 35 16.76 14.78 25.71
C VAL A 35 15.71 13.82 26.25
N ARG A 36 14.45 14.25 26.19
CA ARG A 36 13.32 13.33 26.17
C ARG A 36 13.26 12.86 24.72
N THR A 37 13.84 11.71 24.40
CA THR A 37 13.80 11.08 23.07
C THR A 37 12.39 10.58 22.75
N LYS A 38 11.39 11.46 22.78
CA LYS A 38 10.07 11.13 22.26
C LYS A 38 10.16 11.24 20.74
N VAL A 39 9.90 10.13 20.06
CA VAL A 39 9.81 10.14 18.59
C VAL A 39 8.62 11.03 18.21
N PRO A 40 8.79 12.02 17.31
CA PRO A 40 7.69 12.84 16.81
C PRO A 40 6.60 11.98 16.17
N GLU A 41 5.33 12.32 16.42
CA GLU A 41 4.18 11.57 15.94
C GLU A 41 3.16 12.49 15.28
N VAL A 42 2.43 11.98 14.29
CA VAL A 42 1.27 12.64 13.69
C VAL A 42 0.02 11.80 13.86
N GLU A 43 -1.12 12.47 13.97
CA GLU A 43 -2.42 11.82 13.96
C GLU A 43 -2.98 11.84 12.53
N ILE A 44 -3.22 10.67 11.97
CA ILE A 44 -3.69 10.51 10.59
C ILE A 44 -5.15 10.11 10.62
N HIS A 45 -6.00 10.90 9.95
CA HIS A 45 -7.39 10.55 9.68
C HIS A 45 -7.48 10.14 8.22
N LEU A 46 -7.67 8.85 8.00
CA LEU A 46 -7.65 8.24 6.68
C LEU A 46 -9.07 8.03 6.17
N TYR A 47 -9.39 8.67 5.07
CA TYR A 47 -10.63 8.58 4.33
C TYR A 47 -10.46 7.66 3.11
N ARG A 48 -11.56 7.15 2.54
CA ARG A 48 -11.54 6.46 1.24
C ARG A 48 -12.58 7.04 0.32
N GLN A 49 -12.11 7.63 -0.76
CA GLN A 49 -12.93 8.29 -1.77
C GLN A 49 -13.91 9.29 -1.14
N GLY A 50 -13.41 10.07 -0.17
CA GLY A 50 -14.18 11.09 0.56
C GLY A 50 -15.19 10.56 1.59
N LYS A 51 -15.29 9.24 1.78
CA LYS A 51 -16.24 8.63 2.72
C LYS A 51 -15.62 8.41 4.09
N GLY A 52 -15.85 9.38 5.00
CA GLY A 52 -15.56 9.31 6.43
C GLY A 52 -14.11 8.95 6.78
N PRO A 53 -13.68 9.07 8.04
CA PRO A 53 -12.44 8.45 8.47
C PRO A 53 -12.67 6.94 8.65
N ILE A 54 -12.05 6.12 7.81
CA ILE A 54 -12.02 4.65 7.94
C ILE A 54 -11.04 4.22 9.03
N ALA A 55 -9.99 5.02 9.25
CA ALA A 55 -9.04 4.80 10.33
C ALA A 55 -8.57 6.15 10.88
N VAL A 56 -8.43 6.21 12.19
CA VAL A 56 -7.76 7.29 12.90
C VAL A 56 -6.65 6.66 13.73
N PHE A 57 -5.40 7.01 13.46
CA PHE A 57 -4.25 6.39 14.11
C PHE A 57 -3.08 7.36 14.22
N LYS A 58 -2.18 7.10 15.17
CA LYS A 58 -0.92 7.82 15.28
C LYS A 58 0.15 7.11 14.48
N SER A 59 0.96 7.88 13.76
CA SER A 59 2.12 7.40 13.03
C SER A 59 3.35 8.15 13.51
N ALA A 60 4.42 7.42 13.84
CA ALA A 60 5.72 8.01 14.07
C ALA A 60 6.22 8.68 12.77
N LEU A 61 6.88 9.82 12.91
CA LEU A 61 7.57 10.49 11.82
C LEU A 61 8.98 9.89 11.67
N GLY A 62 9.28 9.48 10.45
CA GLY A 62 10.59 9.04 10.00
C GLY A 62 11.37 10.16 9.33
N GLY A 63 12.42 9.78 8.60
CA GLY A 63 13.36 10.73 8.01
C GLY A 63 14.51 11.06 8.95
N TRP A 64 15.54 11.72 8.41
CA TRP A 64 16.69 12.16 9.21
C TRP A 64 16.28 13.21 10.25
N GLU A 65 15.42 14.14 9.83
CA GLU A 65 14.85 15.20 10.68
C GLU A 65 13.60 14.74 11.45
N GLN A 66 13.20 13.47 11.35
CA GLN A 66 12.01 12.91 12.00
C GLN A 66 10.73 13.72 11.70
N ASP A 67 10.56 14.12 10.44
CA ASP A 67 9.46 14.97 9.97
C ASP A 67 8.69 14.37 8.77
N GLN A 68 8.98 13.13 8.37
CA GLN A 68 8.37 12.50 7.19
C GLN A 68 7.44 11.35 7.57
N ILE A 69 6.29 11.24 6.90
CA ILE A 69 5.36 10.12 7.08
C ILE A 69 5.81 8.93 6.23
N GLU A 70 5.74 7.72 6.80
CA GLU A 70 5.98 6.46 6.08
C GLU A 70 4.74 6.10 5.22
N VAL A 71 4.62 6.77 4.07
CA VAL A 71 3.46 6.66 3.17
C VAL A 71 3.30 5.23 2.62
N ARG A 72 4.40 4.54 2.31
CA ARG A 72 4.35 3.17 1.77
C ARG A 72 3.61 2.21 2.71
N ASP A 73 3.92 2.30 3.99
CA ASP A 73 3.35 1.42 5.02
C ASP A 73 1.84 1.66 5.17
N ILE A 74 1.42 2.92 5.13
CA ILE A 74 0.00 3.29 5.13
C ILE A 74 -0.73 2.72 3.90
N LEU A 75 -0.10 2.81 2.71
CA LEU A 75 -0.68 2.28 1.48
C LEU A 75 -0.82 0.75 1.54
N GLU A 76 0.15 0.06 2.12
CA GLU A 76 0.14 -1.39 2.26
C GLU A 76 -0.90 -1.86 3.31
N MET A 77 -0.83 -1.28 4.51
CA MET A 77 -1.70 -1.62 5.65
C MET A 77 -3.19 -1.44 5.32
N HIS A 78 -3.54 -0.41 4.54
CA HIS A 78 -4.93 -0.12 4.18
C HIS A 78 -5.32 -0.55 2.76
N GLY A 79 -4.44 -1.27 2.04
CA GLY A 79 -4.74 -1.78 0.70
C GLY A 79 -5.05 -0.65 -0.31
N LEU A 80 -4.30 0.44 -0.25
CA LEU A 80 -4.46 1.64 -1.07
C LEU A 80 -3.44 1.68 -2.19
N LYS A 81 -3.83 2.28 -3.32
CA LYS A 81 -2.99 2.53 -4.49
C LYS A 81 -2.23 3.84 -4.34
N SER A 82 -2.91 4.86 -3.82
CA SER A 82 -2.41 6.21 -3.64
C SER A 82 -3.18 6.90 -2.52
N ILE A 83 -2.58 7.96 -1.97
CA ILE A 83 -3.19 8.84 -0.97
C ILE A 83 -3.07 10.30 -1.41
N PHE A 84 -4.03 11.11 -1.00
CA PHE A 84 -4.14 12.52 -1.34
C PHE A 84 -4.38 13.32 -0.07
N ALA A 85 -3.94 14.58 -0.03
CA ALA A 85 -4.37 15.50 1.01
C ALA A 85 -5.89 15.65 0.93
N PHE A 86 -6.59 15.63 2.06
CA PHE A 86 -8.04 15.75 2.10
C PHE A 86 -8.46 16.91 2.98
N ASN A 87 -9.43 17.69 2.51
CA ASN A 87 -10.05 18.72 3.34
C ASN A 87 -11.47 18.26 3.72
N PRO A 88 -11.72 17.83 4.96
CA PRO A 88 -13.03 17.34 5.38
C PRO A 88 -14.11 18.43 5.39
N HIS A 89 -13.73 19.71 5.58
CA HIS A 89 -14.69 20.82 5.58
C HIS A 89 -15.15 21.18 4.16
N ALA A 90 -14.22 21.13 3.19
CA ALA A 90 -14.53 21.41 1.79
C ALA A 90 -15.03 20.16 1.02
N GLY A 91 -14.92 18.96 1.61
CA GLY A 91 -15.31 17.69 0.99
C GLY A 91 -14.47 17.30 -0.24
N GLY A 92 -13.31 17.94 -0.43
CA GLY A 92 -12.51 17.84 -1.64
C GLY A 92 -11.20 17.07 -1.46
N ARG A 93 -10.84 16.28 -2.47
CA ARG A 93 -9.50 15.69 -2.62
C ARG A 93 -8.54 16.78 -3.13
N GLY A 94 -7.49 17.02 -2.36
CA GLY A 94 -6.40 17.93 -2.68
C GLY A 94 -5.29 17.25 -3.49
N VAL A 95 -4.07 17.77 -3.33
CA VAL A 95 -2.88 17.27 -4.04
C VAL A 95 -2.52 15.84 -3.62
N PRO A 96 -2.00 15.01 -4.55
CA PRO A 96 -1.50 13.69 -4.21
C PRO A 96 -0.31 13.82 -3.25
N VAL A 97 -0.29 12.99 -2.20
CA VAL A 97 0.87 12.93 -1.30
C VAL A 97 1.97 12.16 -2.01
N ARG A 98 2.97 12.90 -2.50
CA ARG A 98 4.14 12.31 -3.14
C ARG A 98 5.05 11.71 -2.10
N PHE A 99 5.64 10.56 -2.43
CA PHE A 99 6.60 9.88 -1.59
C PHE A 99 7.76 9.35 -2.43
N HIS A 100 8.92 9.18 -1.80
CA HIS A 100 10.12 8.76 -2.49
C HIS A 100 10.07 7.23 -2.75
N PRO A 101 10.32 6.76 -3.99
CA PRO A 101 10.01 5.40 -4.39
C PRO A 101 10.81 4.32 -3.67
N ARG A 102 12.03 4.65 -3.21
CA ARG A 102 12.94 3.71 -2.54
C ARG A 102 12.63 3.48 -1.07
N ASN A 103 12.29 4.53 -0.33
CA ASN A 103 12.10 4.46 1.13
C ASN A 103 10.63 4.58 1.54
N GLY A 104 9.73 5.01 0.65
CA GLY A 104 8.32 5.13 0.97
C GLY A 104 7.92 6.38 1.75
N ARG A 105 8.86 7.29 2.03
CA ARG A 105 8.63 8.48 2.86
C ARG A 105 8.01 9.63 2.09
N SER A 106 7.13 10.39 2.74
CA SER A 106 6.54 11.60 2.18
C SER A 106 7.62 12.60 1.76
N MET A 107 7.41 13.27 0.63
CA MET A 107 8.24 14.39 0.22
C MET A 107 7.94 15.66 1.03
N LEU A 108 6.72 15.76 1.56
CA LEU A 108 6.31 16.85 2.44
C LEU A 108 6.68 16.51 3.89
N THR A 109 7.07 17.53 4.64
CA THR A 109 7.42 17.44 6.05
C THR A 109 6.22 17.80 6.93
N TYR A 110 6.19 17.23 8.13
CA TYR A 110 5.10 17.35 9.09
C TYR A 110 5.67 17.68 10.47
N ARG A 111 4.83 18.29 11.31
CA ARG A 111 5.19 18.67 12.67
C ARG A 111 4.72 17.62 13.66
N ASP A 112 5.42 17.49 14.79
CA ASP A 112 4.95 16.69 15.92
C ASP A 112 3.56 17.16 16.39
N GLY A 113 2.67 16.20 16.63
CA GLY A 113 1.28 16.43 17.02
C GLY A 113 0.37 16.95 15.90
N ALA A 114 0.84 17.04 14.64
CA ALA A 114 -0.01 17.48 13.54
C ALA A 114 -1.13 16.48 13.24
N VAL A 115 -2.33 17.00 12.99
CA VAL A 115 -3.47 16.21 12.49
C VAL A 115 -3.50 16.29 10.97
N VAL A 116 -3.35 15.15 10.31
CA VAL A 116 -3.26 15.03 8.86
C VAL A 116 -4.47 14.28 8.34
N HIS A 117 -5.19 14.90 7.41
CA HIS A 117 -6.34 14.29 6.76
C HIS A 117 -5.93 13.80 5.37
N LEU A 118 -6.09 12.48 5.16
CA LEU A 118 -5.67 11.80 3.93
C LEU A 118 -6.86 11.12 3.29
N ASP A 119 -7.02 11.21 1.97
CA ASP A 119 -7.99 10.44 1.21
C ASP A 119 -7.29 9.39 0.36
N GLY A 120 -7.61 8.12 0.61
CA GLY A 120 -7.03 6.95 -0.03
C GLY A 120 -7.82 6.47 -1.23
N GLU A 121 -7.12 6.14 -2.30
CA GLU A 121 -7.67 5.41 -3.44
C GLU A 121 -7.46 3.90 -3.24
N PRO A 122 -8.53 3.08 -3.24
CA PRO A 122 -8.38 1.63 -3.08
C PRO A 122 -7.60 1.02 -4.24
N LYS A 123 -6.84 -0.04 -3.96
CA LYS A 123 -6.26 -0.86 -5.04
C LYS A 123 -7.37 -1.44 -5.91
N ASP A 124 -7.13 -1.45 -7.21
CA ASP A 124 -8.04 -2.07 -8.17
C ASP A 124 -8.19 -3.56 -7.84
N SER A 125 -9.43 -4.00 -7.62
CA SER A 125 -9.70 -5.40 -7.33
C SER A 125 -9.37 -6.27 -8.54
N LEU A 126 -8.39 -7.18 -8.39
CA LEU A 126 -8.08 -8.20 -9.38
C LEU A 126 -9.24 -9.19 -9.60
N ILE A 127 -10.26 -9.18 -8.74
CA ILE A 127 -11.43 -10.06 -8.86
C ILE A 127 -12.26 -9.68 -10.10
N LYS A 128 -12.38 -8.40 -10.43
CA LYS A 128 -13.15 -7.94 -11.61
C LYS A 128 -12.58 -8.48 -12.94
N PRO A 129 -11.27 -8.36 -13.23
CA PRO A 129 -10.71 -8.96 -14.44
C PRO A 129 -10.74 -10.49 -14.39
N VAL A 130 -10.45 -11.11 -13.24
CA VAL A 130 -10.47 -12.59 -13.10
C VAL A 130 -11.86 -13.15 -13.39
N THR A 131 -12.91 -12.57 -12.81
CA THR A 131 -14.30 -13.01 -13.05
C THR A 131 -14.71 -12.86 -14.52
N ARG A 132 -14.32 -11.76 -15.18
CA ARG A 132 -14.58 -11.58 -16.62
C ARG A 132 -13.91 -12.66 -17.47
N ILE A 133 -12.66 -13.02 -17.17
CA ILE A 133 -11.95 -14.10 -17.87
C ILE A 133 -12.64 -15.44 -17.62
N LEU A 134 -12.99 -15.73 -16.37
CA LEU A 134 -13.61 -17.00 -15.98
C LEU A 134 -14.98 -17.18 -16.64
N VAL A 135 -15.79 -16.11 -16.70
CA VAL A 135 -17.07 -16.09 -17.43
C VAL A 135 -16.84 -16.30 -18.94
N GLY A 136 -15.84 -15.65 -19.53
CA GLY A 136 -15.51 -15.83 -20.94
C GLY A 136 -15.09 -17.27 -21.28
N VAL A 137 -14.23 -17.87 -20.45
CA VAL A 137 -13.81 -19.26 -20.60
C VAL A 137 -15.00 -20.22 -20.45
N ALA A 138 -15.87 -20.00 -19.45
CA ALA A 138 -17.07 -20.79 -19.26
C ALA A 138 -18.02 -20.73 -20.46
N LEU A 139 -18.22 -19.55 -21.06
CA LEU A 139 -19.03 -19.38 -22.27
C LEU A 139 -18.44 -20.09 -23.49
N ILE A 140 -17.11 -20.09 -23.64
CA ILE A 140 -16.44 -20.80 -24.73
C ILE A 140 -16.59 -22.32 -24.54
N ILE A 141 -16.36 -22.83 -23.33
CA ILE A 141 -16.57 -24.25 -23.01
C ILE A 141 -18.01 -24.64 -23.31
N PHE A 142 -18.98 -23.83 -22.87
CA PHE A 142 -20.40 -24.06 -23.15
C PHE A 142 -20.73 -24.09 -24.65
N MET A 143 -20.17 -23.17 -25.44
CA MET A 143 -20.32 -23.18 -26.90
C MET A 143 -19.70 -24.41 -27.54
N ILE A 144 -18.53 -24.86 -27.07
CA ILE A 144 -17.89 -26.10 -27.54
C ILE A 144 -18.76 -27.31 -27.20
N THR A 145 -19.29 -27.41 -25.97
CA THR A 145 -20.13 -28.53 -25.56
C THR A 145 -21.47 -28.58 -26.29
N LEU A 146 -22.04 -27.44 -26.67
CA LEU A 146 -23.26 -27.39 -27.49
C LEU A 146 -23.02 -27.85 -28.94
N VAL A 147 -21.79 -27.71 -29.45
CA VAL A 147 -21.43 -28.00 -30.85
C VAL A 147 -20.87 -29.40 -31.00
N SER A 148 -20.11 -29.86 -30.02
CA SER A 148 -19.63 -31.23 -29.93
C SER A 148 -20.82 -32.15 -29.70
N ARG A 149 -21.10 -33.03 -30.67
CA ARG A 149 -22.12 -34.10 -30.51
C ARG A 149 -21.81 -35.02 -29.33
N ASP A 150 -20.55 -35.06 -28.90
CA ASP A 150 -20.10 -35.79 -27.73
C ASP A 150 -20.23 -34.90 -26.49
N THR A 151 -21.41 -34.94 -25.85
CA THR A 151 -21.57 -34.39 -24.49
C THR A 151 -20.62 -35.13 -23.55
N PRO A 152 -19.75 -34.43 -22.79
CA PRO A 152 -18.82 -35.09 -21.88
C PRO A 152 -19.57 -35.82 -20.77
N ASP A 153 -19.03 -36.92 -20.26
CA ASP A 153 -19.77 -37.86 -19.39
C ASP A 153 -20.26 -37.23 -18.07
N TRP A 154 -19.62 -36.16 -17.60
CA TRP A 154 -20.09 -35.39 -16.44
C TRP A 154 -21.38 -34.59 -16.73
N LEU A 155 -21.59 -34.18 -17.99
CA LEU A 155 -22.80 -33.48 -18.47
C LEU A 155 -23.95 -34.45 -18.74
N LYS A 156 -23.66 -35.71 -19.10
CA LYS A 156 -24.69 -36.77 -19.22
C LYS A 156 -25.34 -37.11 -17.86
N LYS A 157 -24.59 -36.96 -16.76
CA LYS A 157 -25.10 -37.14 -15.39
C LYS A 157 -25.98 -35.99 -14.91
N LEU A 158 -25.79 -34.80 -15.48
CA LEU A 158 -26.66 -33.64 -15.29
C LEU A 158 -27.84 -33.79 -16.25
N ASN A 159 -28.77 -34.70 -15.94
CA ASN A 159 -29.96 -34.97 -16.74
C ASN A 159 -30.59 -33.69 -17.31
N PHE A 160 -30.29 -33.39 -18.56
CA PHE A 160 -30.97 -32.38 -19.38
C PHE A 160 -32.38 -32.86 -19.81
N SER A 161 -32.87 -33.91 -19.15
CA SER A 161 -34.14 -34.60 -19.37
C SER A 161 -35.38 -33.77 -18.98
N GLY A 162 -35.22 -32.51 -18.58
CA GLY A 162 -36.32 -31.64 -18.14
C GLY A 162 -36.50 -30.36 -18.94
N VAL A 163 -35.61 -30.02 -19.87
CA VAL A 163 -35.72 -28.77 -20.64
C VAL A 163 -36.14 -29.11 -22.07
N ASN A 164 -37.44 -29.02 -22.34
CA ASN A 164 -38.00 -29.05 -23.68
C ASN A 164 -37.49 -27.83 -24.46
N PHE A 165 -36.26 -27.90 -24.97
CA PHE A 165 -35.71 -26.86 -25.84
C PHE A 165 -36.50 -26.86 -27.13
N PRO A 166 -37.30 -25.81 -27.39
CA PRO A 166 -38.13 -25.78 -28.57
C PRO A 166 -37.27 -25.83 -29.85
N PRO A 167 -37.68 -26.58 -30.89
CA PRO A 167 -36.88 -26.80 -32.10
C PRO A 167 -36.37 -25.51 -32.78
N TRP A 168 -37.14 -24.42 -32.67
CA TRP A 168 -36.77 -23.10 -33.22
C TRP A 168 -35.58 -22.45 -32.51
N ILE A 169 -35.43 -22.64 -31.20
CA ILE A 169 -34.26 -22.13 -30.45
C ILE A 169 -33.00 -22.86 -30.90
N LEU A 170 -33.09 -24.17 -31.11
CA LEU A 170 -31.99 -24.98 -31.61
C LEU A 170 -31.57 -24.55 -33.02
N ALA A 171 -32.55 -24.30 -33.90
CA ALA A 171 -32.29 -23.76 -35.24
C ALA A 171 -31.62 -22.38 -35.18
N CYS A 172 -32.08 -21.47 -34.31
CA CYS A 172 -31.45 -20.16 -34.11
C CYS A 172 -30.00 -20.29 -33.63
N VAL A 173 -29.74 -21.18 -32.66
CA VAL A 173 -28.38 -21.44 -32.16
C VAL A 173 -27.49 -21.98 -33.28
N VAL A 174 -27.97 -22.93 -34.09
CA VAL A 174 -27.22 -23.48 -35.22
C VAL A 174 -26.92 -22.43 -36.29
N ILE A 175 -27.87 -21.55 -36.62
CA ILE A 175 -27.67 -20.47 -37.61
C ILE A 175 -26.66 -19.44 -37.10
N VAL A 176 -26.80 -19.01 -35.84
CA VAL A 176 -25.86 -18.06 -35.22
C VAL A 176 -24.47 -18.69 -35.14
N PHE A 177 -24.38 -19.95 -34.72
CA PHE A 177 -23.11 -20.68 -34.62
C PHE A 177 -22.43 -20.86 -35.99
N THR A 178 -23.16 -21.29 -37.01
CA THR A 178 -22.62 -21.47 -38.36
C THR A 178 -22.18 -20.12 -38.96
N ARG A 179 -22.91 -19.04 -38.73
CA ARG A 179 -22.54 -17.68 -39.17
C ARG A 179 -21.32 -17.14 -38.43
N MET A 180 -21.22 -17.37 -37.12
CA MET A 180 -20.04 -17.00 -36.33
C MET A 180 -18.81 -17.82 -36.75
N ARG A 181 -18.93 -19.15 -36.90
CA ARG A 181 -17.83 -20.01 -37.35
C ARG A 181 -17.29 -19.57 -38.71
N LYS A 182 -18.17 -19.20 -39.64
CA LYS A 182 -17.78 -18.69 -40.97
C LYS A 182 -17.03 -17.36 -40.85
N ARG A 183 -17.54 -16.41 -40.06
CA ARG A 183 -16.88 -15.12 -39.83
C ARG A 183 -15.54 -15.26 -39.11
N THR A 184 -15.42 -16.12 -38.11
CA THR A 184 -14.17 -16.35 -37.38
C THR A 184 -13.11 -16.97 -38.30
N LYS A 185 -13.49 -17.93 -39.16
CA LYS A 185 -12.59 -18.50 -40.18
C LYS A 185 -12.12 -17.45 -41.20
N ASP A 186 -13.03 -16.62 -41.70
CA ASP A 186 -12.68 -15.55 -42.65
C ASP A 186 -11.78 -14.49 -42.03
N PHE A 187 -11.96 -14.21 -40.73
CA PHE A 187 -11.14 -13.28 -39.97
C PHE A 187 -9.74 -13.82 -39.66
N LEU A 188 -9.62 -15.11 -39.32
CA LEU A 188 -8.34 -15.80 -39.16
C LEU A 188 -7.56 -15.87 -40.48
N LYS A 189 -8.23 -16.21 -41.58
CA LYS A 189 -7.61 -16.25 -42.91
C LYS A 189 -7.11 -14.89 -43.38
N LYS A 190 -7.82 -13.80 -43.04
CA LYS A 190 -7.36 -12.41 -43.29
C LYS A 190 -6.15 -11.99 -42.45
N ARG A 191 -5.89 -12.66 -41.33
CA ARG A 191 -4.75 -12.39 -40.44
C ARG A 191 -3.55 -13.33 -40.67
N GLY A 192 -3.58 -14.13 -41.73
CA GLY A 192 -2.42 -14.92 -42.17
C GLY A 192 -2.21 -16.25 -41.45
N TRP A 193 -3.27 -16.84 -40.86
CA TRP A 193 -3.30 -18.22 -40.38
C TRP A 193 -4.20 -19.09 -41.25
#